data_AF-A0A3M0M2M5-F1
#
_entry.id   AF-A0A3M0M2M5-F1
#
_cell.length_a   1.000
_cell.length_b   1.000
_cell.length_c   1.000
_cell.angle_alpha   90.00
_cell.angle_beta   90.00
_cell.angle_gamma   90.00
#
_symmetry.space_group_name_H-M   'P 1'
#
loop_
_entity.id
_entity.type
_entity.pdbx_description
1 polymer ?
#
loop_
_entity_poly.entity_id
_entity_poly.type
_entity_poly.pdbx_seq_one_letter_code
_entity_poly.pdbx_strand_id
1 'polypeptide(L)'
;MKKSKKLIVSLAAVALATVPVITTSLNQAHAAQTIDQTQNKIATDGTLTLNHNTRIYNQRGQKLYSYQGSNGLLKKGATVKYADQVKAITNPDTKRYSFHKENFQDWFYLPYKTIKGQEYYSIGHGGYIKAANVQEIDSYSLYTNYATVRLAKITESGVGRSNNARIIDSQGNFTNKYIKKDSKIVIDRTSDRVSLAGSMDILGLSNSYMEVFRLKNNKQQFVLRADIKKSSIPRQVILPYSNFTSVRIIRKSPIYNIHGIQDSDSAFPTIAEGHETDVKSLRYIWVPSLNKAELFYEGTEFYKDAEFKYIKASDVEYLFGKHLTPVNTATDVTPINTAIDVKQ
;
A
#
# COMPACT_ATOMS: atom_id res chain seq x y z
N MET A 1 -14.30 62.61 7.06
CA MET A 1 -15.13 63.25 6.00
C MET A 1 -14.24 63.72 4.86
N LYS A 2 -14.38 63.13 3.66
CA LYS A 2 -14.50 63.84 2.36
C LYS A 2 -14.51 62.81 1.24
N LYS A 3 -15.63 62.80 0.51
CA LYS A 3 -15.90 62.07 -0.73
C LYS A 3 -15.59 62.99 -1.91
N SER A 4 -15.15 62.43 -3.04
CA SER A 4 -15.35 62.98 -4.39
C SER A 4 -15.23 61.80 -5.38
N LYS A 5 -16.32 61.15 -5.81
CA LYS A 5 -17.25 61.45 -6.92
C LYS A 5 -16.58 61.63 -8.31
N LYS A 6 -16.71 60.54 -9.09
CA LYS A 6 -17.21 60.38 -10.48
C LYS A 6 -16.68 61.31 -11.60
N LEU A 7 -16.28 60.67 -12.71
CA LEU A 7 -16.61 61.13 -14.05
C LEU A 7 -17.05 59.94 -14.94
N ILE A 8 -18.09 60.17 -15.74
CA ILE A 8 -18.78 59.29 -16.70
C ILE A 8 -18.62 59.95 -18.07
N VAL A 9 -18.32 59.17 -19.12
CA VAL A 9 -18.69 59.35 -20.56
C VAL A 9 -18.44 57.97 -21.21
N SER A 10 -19.36 57.11 -21.67
CA SER A 10 -20.57 57.12 -22.55
C SER A 10 -20.28 56.94 -24.06
N LEU A 11 -21.14 56.12 -24.70
CA LEU A 11 -21.30 55.77 -26.14
C LEU A 11 -20.46 54.58 -26.65
N ALA A 12 -20.95 53.64 -27.46
CA ALA A 12 -22.25 53.42 -28.10
C ALA A 12 -22.41 51.92 -28.45
N ALA A 13 -23.65 51.47 -28.60
CA ALA A 13 -24.01 50.13 -29.05
C ALA A 13 -23.84 49.99 -30.57
N VAL A 14 -23.24 48.88 -31.00
CA VAL A 14 -23.45 48.29 -32.33
C VAL A 14 -23.62 46.79 -32.12
N ALA A 15 -24.84 46.31 -32.35
CA ALA A 15 -25.13 44.89 -32.48
C ALA A 15 -24.86 44.48 -33.94
N LEU A 16 -23.93 43.54 -34.14
CA LEU A 16 -23.84 42.77 -35.36
C LEU A 16 -23.85 41.29 -34.98
N ALA A 17 -24.92 40.62 -35.37
CA ALA A 17 -25.05 39.18 -35.29
C ALA A 17 -24.17 38.56 -36.39
N THR A 18 -23.17 37.78 -36.00
CA THR A 18 -22.52 36.80 -36.87
C THR A 18 -22.17 35.55 -36.06
N VAL A 19 -22.54 34.42 -36.65
CA VAL A 19 -22.50 33.03 -36.17
C VAL A 19 -21.15 32.64 -35.54
N PRO A 20 -21.10 31.95 -34.39
CA PRO A 20 -19.87 31.29 -33.95
C PRO A 20 -19.63 30.03 -34.81
N VAL A 21 -18.60 30.09 -35.64
CA VAL A 21 -17.94 28.90 -36.18
C VAL A 21 -17.30 28.15 -35.01
N ILE A 22 -17.69 26.89 -34.83
CA ILE A 22 -17.10 25.98 -33.86
C ILE A 22 -15.68 25.64 -34.35
N THR A 23 -14.67 26.23 -33.72
CA THR A 23 -13.29 25.72 -33.79
C THR A 23 -13.01 24.95 -32.50
N THR A 24 -12.99 23.62 -32.58
CA THR A 24 -12.58 22.73 -31.50
C THR A 24 -11.08 22.84 -31.29
N SER A 25 -10.65 23.62 -30.30
CA SER A 25 -9.31 23.48 -29.71
C SER A 25 -9.39 22.54 -28.51
N LEU A 26 -8.86 21.33 -28.68
CA LEU A 26 -8.63 20.34 -27.63
C LEU A 26 -7.54 20.86 -26.66
N ASN A 27 -7.95 21.65 -25.67
CA ASN A 27 -7.19 21.76 -24.44
C ASN A 27 -7.55 20.54 -23.58
N GLN A 28 -6.59 19.61 -23.44
CA GLN A 28 -6.66 18.57 -22.43
C GLN A 28 -6.65 19.23 -21.06
N ALA A 29 -7.86 19.42 -20.52
CA ALA A 29 -8.04 19.76 -19.13
C ALA A 29 -7.49 18.61 -18.29
N HIS A 30 -6.46 18.90 -17.50
CA HIS A 30 -6.23 18.14 -16.27
C HIS A 30 -7.51 18.27 -15.45
N ALA A 31 -8.30 17.20 -15.42
CA ALA A 31 -9.42 17.09 -14.50
C ALA A 31 -8.84 17.12 -13.08
N ALA A 32 -8.90 18.29 -12.45
CA ALA A 32 -8.92 18.35 -11.00
C ALA A 32 -10.16 17.54 -10.59
N GLN A 33 -9.93 16.33 -10.05
CA GLN A 33 -10.97 15.55 -9.41
C GLN A 33 -11.50 16.37 -8.24
N THR A 34 -12.62 17.04 -8.46
CA THR A 34 -13.49 17.53 -7.40
C THR A 34 -13.89 16.31 -6.56
N ILE A 35 -13.37 16.27 -5.33
CA ILE A 35 -13.80 15.31 -4.31
C ILE A 35 -15.27 15.63 -4.02
N ASP A 36 -16.16 14.89 -4.66
CA ASP A 36 -17.57 14.87 -4.31
C ASP A 36 -17.68 14.21 -2.93
N GLN A 37 -17.76 15.03 -1.88
CA GLN A 37 -17.91 14.61 -0.48
C GLN A 37 -19.31 14.08 -0.16
N THR A 38 -20.10 13.70 -1.16
CA THR A 38 -21.52 13.37 -1.01
C THR A 38 -21.87 11.95 -1.45
N GLN A 39 -21.19 10.93 -0.89
CA GLN A 39 -21.79 9.60 -0.65
C GLN A 39 -21.25 8.92 0.63
N ASN A 40 -21.33 9.59 1.78
CA ASN A 40 -21.27 8.91 3.08
C ASN A 40 -22.67 8.44 3.48
N LYS A 41 -23.14 7.37 2.84
CA LYS A 41 -24.26 6.56 3.36
C LYS A 41 -23.82 5.11 3.47
N ILE A 42 -22.80 4.86 4.29
CA ILE A 42 -22.49 3.50 4.75
C ILE A 42 -23.43 3.24 5.93
N ALA A 43 -24.42 2.39 5.69
CA ALA A 43 -25.30 1.85 6.72
C ALA A 43 -24.46 1.27 7.88
N THR A 44 -24.98 1.38 9.09
CA THR A 44 -24.45 0.88 10.37
C THR A 44 -24.35 -0.67 10.46
N ASP A 45 -24.18 -1.36 9.33
CA ASP A 45 -24.20 -2.82 9.21
C ASP A 45 -22.83 -3.44 8.95
N GLY A 46 -21.75 -2.67 9.14
CA GLY A 46 -20.40 -3.19 9.01
C GLY A 46 -20.01 -4.15 10.13
N THR A 47 -19.01 -4.99 9.85
CA THR A 47 -18.61 -6.10 10.72
C THR A 47 -17.11 -6.17 10.98
N LEU A 48 -16.77 -6.75 12.13
CA LEU A 48 -15.42 -7.05 12.58
C LEU A 48 -15.26 -8.58 12.63
N THR A 49 -14.23 -9.11 11.97
CA THR A 49 -13.85 -10.53 12.09
C THR A 49 -12.74 -10.68 13.12
N LEU A 50 -12.87 -11.61 14.08
CA LEU A 50 -11.92 -11.74 15.18
C LEU A 50 -10.74 -12.67 14.88
N ASN A 51 -9.50 -12.25 15.18
CA ASN A 51 -8.30 -13.11 15.11
C ASN A 51 -7.96 -13.80 16.45
N HIS A 52 -8.67 -13.47 17.53
CA HIS A 52 -8.43 -14.00 18.86
C HIS A 52 -9.69 -14.02 19.71
N ASN A 53 -9.75 -14.93 20.69
CA ASN A 53 -10.81 -14.90 21.71
C ASN A 53 -10.71 -13.59 22.50
N THR A 54 -11.82 -12.87 22.66
CA THR A 54 -11.83 -11.59 23.36
C THR A 54 -13.02 -11.46 24.27
N ARG A 55 -12.82 -10.82 25.43
CA ARG A 55 -13.96 -10.31 26.21
C ARG A 55 -14.50 -9.05 25.59
N ILE A 56 -15.76 -8.77 25.86
CA ILE A 56 -16.35 -7.45 25.68
C ILE A 56 -15.94 -6.60 26.90
N TYR A 57 -15.68 -5.32 26.68
CA TYR A 57 -15.27 -4.36 27.68
C TYR A 57 -16.28 -3.22 27.75
N ASN A 58 -16.38 -2.56 28.90
CA ASN A 58 -17.10 -1.31 29.01
C ASN A 58 -16.21 -0.10 28.63
N GLN A 59 -16.79 1.10 28.67
CA GLN A 59 -16.10 2.37 28.38
C GLN A 59 -14.89 2.70 29.26
N ARG A 60 -14.74 2.00 30.40
CA ARG A 60 -13.62 2.13 31.35
C ARG A 60 -12.56 1.02 31.15
N GLY A 61 -12.74 0.14 30.17
CA GLY A 61 -11.85 -0.98 29.87
C GLY A 61 -11.99 -2.15 30.84
N GLN A 62 -13.10 -2.24 31.59
CA GLN A 62 -13.39 -3.37 32.47
C GLN A 62 -14.12 -4.45 31.67
N LYS A 63 -13.80 -5.72 31.93
CA LYS A 63 -14.42 -6.86 31.24
C LYS A 63 -15.90 -6.96 31.63
N LEU A 64 -16.75 -7.20 30.64
CA LEU A 64 -18.15 -7.57 30.82
C LEU A 64 -18.26 -9.09 30.77
N TYR A 65 -18.83 -9.66 31.83
CA TYR A 65 -19.13 -11.11 31.95
C TYR A 65 -20.58 -11.43 31.57
N SER A 66 -21.37 -10.40 31.30
CA SER A 66 -22.68 -10.47 30.67
C SER A 66 -22.80 -9.30 29.71
N TYR A 67 -23.28 -9.54 28.49
CA TYR A 67 -23.51 -8.50 27.48
C TYR A 67 -24.61 -8.93 26.54
N GLN A 68 -25.70 -8.15 26.47
CA GLN A 68 -26.89 -8.44 25.66
C GLN A 68 -27.39 -9.89 25.81
N GLY A 69 -27.45 -10.41 27.03
CA GLY A 69 -27.90 -11.79 27.30
C GLY A 69 -26.87 -12.90 27.02
N SER A 70 -25.66 -12.56 26.55
CA SER A 70 -24.55 -13.49 26.36
C SER A 70 -23.53 -13.41 27.50
N ASN A 71 -22.60 -14.37 27.58
CA ASN A 71 -21.52 -14.40 28.59
C ASN A 71 -20.36 -13.41 28.34
N GLY A 72 -20.49 -12.51 27.36
CA GLY A 72 -19.50 -11.47 27.06
C GLY A 72 -18.15 -11.97 26.54
N LEU A 73 -18.03 -13.25 26.15
CA LEU A 73 -16.84 -13.84 25.55
C LEU A 73 -17.09 -14.15 24.07
N LEU A 74 -16.32 -13.50 23.20
CA LEU A 74 -16.34 -13.72 21.77
C LEU A 74 -15.18 -14.63 21.36
N LYS A 75 -15.43 -15.55 20.42
CA LYS A 75 -14.44 -16.52 19.95
C LYS A 75 -13.71 -16.02 18.72
N LYS A 76 -12.47 -16.47 18.52
CA LYS A 76 -11.74 -16.31 17.25
C LYS A 76 -12.61 -16.79 16.10
N GLY A 77 -12.61 -16.02 15.00
CA GLY A 77 -13.41 -16.29 13.80
C GLY A 77 -14.85 -15.76 13.87
N ALA A 78 -15.32 -15.30 15.04
CA ALA A 78 -16.65 -14.70 15.13
C ALA A 78 -16.68 -13.35 14.41
N THR A 79 -17.84 -13.04 13.84
CA THR A 79 -18.16 -11.77 13.21
C THR A 79 -19.03 -10.93 14.15
N VAL A 80 -18.71 -9.66 14.32
CA VAL A 80 -19.38 -8.75 15.28
C VAL A 80 -19.70 -7.43 14.60
N LYS A 81 -20.93 -6.93 14.71
CA LYS A 81 -21.27 -5.60 14.20
C LYS A 81 -20.56 -4.50 15.00
N TYR A 82 -20.03 -3.49 14.31
CA TYR A 82 -19.50 -2.28 14.96
C TYR A 82 -20.54 -1.15 14.91
N ALA A 83 -20.41 -0.17 15.81
CA ALA A 83 -21.37 0.93 15.92
C ALA A 83 -20.91 2.25 15.28
N ASP A 84 -19.59 2.44 15.12
CA ASP A 84 -19.03 3.70 14.62
C ASP A 84 -18.98 3.73 13.09
N GLN A 85 -18.98 4.92 12.50
CA GLN A 85 -18.84 5.07 11.04
C GLN A 85 -17.37 5.03 10.61
N VAL A 86 -17.08 4.25 9.58
CA VAL A 86 -15.77 4.22 8.90
C VAL A 86 -15.44 5.58 8.30
N LYS A 87 -14.15 5.97 8.37
CA LYS A 87 -13.63 7.24 7.84
C LYS A 87 -12.48 7.01 6.88
N ALA A 88 -12.48 7.72 5.75
CA ALA A 88 -11.37 7.73 4.81
C ALA A 88 -10.14 8.46 5.40
N ILE A 89 -8.94 8.03 5.00
CA ILE A 89 -7.65 8.64 5.30
C ILE A 89 -6.75 8.54 4.07
N THR A 90 -5.88 9.53 3.86
CA THR A 90 -4.94 9.53 2.74
C THR A 90 -3.61 8.86 3.05
N ASN A 91 -3.26 8.76 4.34
CA ASN A 91 -2.01 8.18 4.78
C ASN A 91 -2.25 7.17 5.94
N PRO A 92 -2.00 5.87 5.73
CA PRO A 92 -2.20 4.84 6.75
C PRO A 92 -1.24 4.97 7.94
N ASP A 93 -0.18 5.78 7.87
CA ASP A 93 0.66 6.07 9.04
C ASP A 93 -0.03 6.94 10.10
N THR A 94 -1.10 7.64 9.74
CA THR A 94 -1.80 8.58 10.64
C THR A 94 -2.69 7.88 11.67
N LYS A 95 -3.01 6.60 11.45
CA LYS A 95 -3.86 5.78 12.31
C LYS A 95 -3.16 4.49 12.65
N ARG A 96 -3.34 4.03 13.88
CA ARG A 96 -2.72 2.79 14.32
C ARG A 96 -3.25 1.61 13.54
N TYR A 97 -4.56 1.56 13.37
CA TYR A 97 -5.25 0.53 12.59
C TYR A 97 -5.94 1.17 11.40
N SER A 98 -5.73 0.58 10.23
CA SER A 98 -6.32 1.02 8.97
C SER A 98 -6.54 -0.19 8.05
N PHE A 99 -7.37 -0.03 7.03
CA PHE A 99 -7.61 -1.04 6.01
C PHE A 99 -7.82 -0.32 4.68
N HIS A 100 -7.58 -1.01 3.57
CA HIS A 100 -7.92 -0.52 2.25
C HIS A 100 -9.00 -1.43 1.66
N LYS A 101 -9.81 -0.87 0.76
CA LYS A 101 -10.75 -1.66 -0.04
C LYS A 101 -10.04 -2.13 -1.32
N GLU A 102 -10.79 -2.69 -2.26
CA GLU A 102 -10.28 -3.46 -3.41
C GLU A 102 -9.21 -2.76 -4.28
N ASN A 103 -9.12 -1.43 -4.24
CA ASN A 103 -8.26 -0.61 -5.10
C ASN A 103 -6.93 -0.14 -4.47
N PHE A 104 -6.60 -0.53 -3.22
CA PHE A 104 -5.38 -0.20 -2.44
C PHE A 104 -5.01 1.28 -2.26
N GLN A 105 -5.64 2.18 -3.01
CA GLN A 105 -5.45 3.62 -3.00
C GLN A 105 -6.25 4.28 -1.88
N ASP A 106 -7.46 3.77 -1.64
CA ASP A 106 -8.35 4.32 -0.61
C ASP A 106 -8.13 3.62 0.72
N TRP A 107 -7.52 4.34 1.65
CA TRP A 107 -7.36 3.90 3.02
C TRP A 107 -8.49 4.39 3.90
N PHE A 108 -8.87 3.53 4.85
CA PHE A 108 -9.93 3.77 5.79
C PHE A 108 -9.48 3.41 7.20
N TYR A 109 -10.13 3.99 8.19
CA TYR A 109 -10.07 3.51 9.56
C TYR A 109 -11.46 3.54 10.19
N LEU A 110 -11.71 2.56 11.05
CA LEU A 110 -12.83 2.61 11.98
C LEU A 110 -12.38 3.40 13.21
N PRO A 111 -13.12 4.43 13.67
CA PRO A 111 -12.80 5.12 14.91
C PRO A 111 -12.65 4.15 16.08
N TYR A 112 -11.62 4.37 16.90
CA TYR A 112 -11.35 3.57 18.09
C TYR A 112 -11.08 4.47 19.30
N LYS A 113 -11.45 3.98 20.48
CA LYS A 113 -11.16 4.65 21.76
C LYS A 113 -9.91 4.07 22.36
N THR A 114 -9.02 4.95 22.83
CA THR A 114 -7.87 4.52 23.64
C THR A 114 -8.27 4.48 25.10
N ILE A 115 -8.18 3.30 25.72
CA ILE A 115 -8.46 3.08 27.14
C ILE A 115 -7.24 2.42 27.75
N LYS A 116 -6.58 3.09 28.70
CA LYS A 116 -5.36 2.60 29.37
C LYS A 116 -4.27 2.13 28.38
N GLY A 117 -4.05 2.90 27.31
CA GLY A 117 -3.03 2.62 26.29
C GLY A 117 -3.35 1.49 25.31
N GLN A 118 -4.59 1.01 25.28
CA GLN A 118 -5.08 0.01 24.31
C GLN A 118 -6.24 0.59 23.51
N GLU A 119 -6.31 0.26 22.24
CA GLU A 119 -7.37 0.72 21.33
C GLU A 119 -8.53 -0.26 21.29
N TYR A 120 -9.74 0.28 21.23
CA TYR A 120 -10.98 -0.47 21.26
C TYR A 120 -11.99 0.05 20.23
N TYR A 121 -12.66 -0.86 19.52
CA TYR A 121 -13.82 -0.54 18.68
C TYR A 121 -15.12 -0.63 19.48
N SER A 122 -16.04 0.29 19.22
CA SER A 122 -17.40 0.25 19.77
C SER A 122 -18.24 -0.78 19.02
N ILE A 123 -18.94 -1.65 19.77
CA ILE A 123 -19.90 -2.62 19.23
C ILE A 123 -21.35 -2.27 19.65
N GLY A 124 -21.58 -1.01 20.02
CA GLY A 124 -22.88 -0.52 20.48
C GLY A 124 -23.10 -0.76 21.97
N HIS A 125 -24.19 -0.20 22.51
CA HIS A 125 -24.71 -0.44 23.88
C HIS A 125 -23.65 -0.42 25.00
N GLY A 126 -22.64 0.45 24.89
CA GLY A 126 -21.55 0.57 25.86
C GLY A 126 -20.51 -0.56 25.83
N GLY A 127 -20.60 -1.49 24.88
CA GLY A 127 -19.68 -2.59 24.64
C GLY A 127 -18.54 -2.22 23.70
N TYR A 128 -17.36 -2.74 24.01
CA TYR A 128 -16.12 -2.49 23.30
C TYR A 128 -15.32 -3.78 23.13
N ILE A 129 -14.61 -3.91 22.02
CA ILE A 129 -13.64 -4.99 21.79
C ILE A 129 -12.26 -4.43 21.47
N LYS A 130 -11.19 -5.14 21.85
CA LYS A 130 -9.82 -4.68 21.55
C LYS A 130 -9.58 -4.71 20.04
N ALA A 131 -9.08 -3.61 19.48
CA ALA A 131 -8.72 -3.53 18.06
C ALA A 131 -7.64 -4.56 17.69
N ALA A 132 -6.69 -4.82 18.60
CA ALA A 132 -5.66 -5.85 18.43
C ALA A 132 -6.20 -7.29 18.31
N ASN A 133 -7.48 -7.54 18.60
CA ASN A 133 -8.12 -8.85 18.45
C ASN A 133 -8.98 -8.95 17.17
N VAL A 134 -8.94 -7.94 16.30
CA VAL A 134 -9.65 -7.89 15.02
C VAL A 134 -8.69 -8.21 13.87
N GLN A 135 -9.13 -9.07 12.97
CA GLN A 135 -8.45 -9.48 11.73
C GLN A 135 -8.86 -8.59 10.56
N GLU A 136 -10.16 -8.39 10.39
CA GLU A 136 -10.75 -7.74 9.22
C GLU A 136 -11.86 -6.80 9.66
N ILE A 137 -12.09 -5.78 8.84
CA ILE A 137 -13.24 -4.89 8.90
C ILE A 137 -13.93 -4.98 7.54
N ASP A 138 -15.21 -5.34 7.52
CA ASP A 138 -16.01 -5.50 6.30
C ASP A 138 -15.33 -6.43 5.27
N SER A 139 -14.77 -7.54 5.75
CA SER A 139 -14.00 -8.53 4.97
C SER A 139 -12.66 -8.04 4.41
N TYR A 140 -12.22 -6.82 4.74
CA TYR A 140 -10.91 -6.30 4.35
C TYR A 140 -9.89 -6.43 5.49
N SER A 141 -8.68 -6.86 5.15
CA SER A 141 -7.60 -7.08 6.12
C SER A 141 -7.26 -5.81 6.92
N LEU A 142 -7.13 -5.96 8.24
CA LEU A 142 -6.74 -4.88 9.13
C LEU A 142 -5.22 -4.80 9.25
N TYR A 143 -4.69 -3.64 8.88
CA TYR A 143 -3.28 -3.31 9.02
C TYR A 143 -3.01 -2.60 10.35
N THR A 144 -1.77 -2.67 10.81
CA THR A 144 -1.24 -1.82 11.87
C THR A 144 0.04 -1.10 11.42
N ASN A 145 0.14 0.20 11.70
CA ASN A 145 1.31 1.00 11.32
C ASN A 145 2.52 0.79 12.25
N TYR A 146 2.34 0.12 13.39
CA TYR A 146 3.43 -0.41 14.21
C TYR A 146 2.98 -1.52 15.15
N ALA A 147 3.95 -2.27 15.67
CA ALA A 147 3.77 -3.23 16.74
C ALA A 147 5.01 -3.28 17.67
N THR A 148 4.78 -3.58 18.95
CA THR A 148 5.87 -3.96 19.87
C THR A 148 6.00 -5.47 19.86
N VAL A 149 7.19 -5.96 19.52
CA VAL A 149 7.50 -7.39 19.45
C VAL A 149 8.66 -7.72 20.38
N ARG A 150 8.89 -9.01 20.63
CA ARG A 150 10.01 -9.49 21.44
C ARG A 150 10.89 -10.42 20.62
N LEU A 151 12.20 -10.22 20.68
CA LEU A 151 13.13 -11.14 20.04
C LEU A 151 13.10 -12.51 20.74
N ALA A 152 13.17 -13.60 19.97
CA ALA A 152 13.15 -14.97 20.48
C ALA A 152 14.34 -15.24 21.42
N LYS A 153 14.16 -16.11 22.42
CA LYS A 153 15.29 -16.61 23.22
C LYS A 153 15.95 -17.76 22.47
N ILE A 154 17.24 -17.98 22.72
CA ILE A 154 18.03 -19.10 22.17
C ILE A 154 17.44 -20.48 22.51
N THR A 155 16.62 -20.57 23.56
CA THR A 155 15.99 -21.82 24.01
C THR A 155 14.89 -22.34 23.08
N GLU A 156 14.46 -21.58 22.08
CA GLU A 156 13.60 -22.10 21.01
C GLU A 156 14.50 -22.85 20.02
N SER A 157 14.58 -24.18 20.19
CA SER A 157 15.36 -25.11 19.38
C SER A 157 15.15 -24.85 17.88
N GLY A 158 16.08 -24.16 17.22
CA GLY A 158 16.05 -24.03 15.76
C GLY A 158 16.64 -22.78 15.12
N VAL A 159 17.01 -21.71 15.84
CA VAL A 159 17.54 -20.49 15.17
C VAL A 159 18.77 -19.91 15.89
N GLY A 160 19.95 -20.13 15.29
CA GLY A 160 21.19 -19.37 15.50
C GLY A 160 21.76 -19.36 16.93
N ARG A 161 22.94 -19.96 17.13
CA ARG A 161 23.71 -20.04 18.40
C ARG A 161 24.18 -18.68 18.97
N SER A 162 23.61 -17.56 18.54
CA SER A 162 24.01 -16.20 18.93
C SER A 162 23.05 -15.60 19.96
N ASN A 163 23.60 -14.96 20.98
CA ASN A 163 22.85 -14.16 21.98
C ASN A 163 22.19 -12.91 21.38
N ASN A 164 22.45 -12.62 20.10
CA ASN A 164 22.02 -11.40 19.44
C ASN A 164 21.37 -11.67 18.08
N ALA A 165 20.35 -10.89 17.74
CA ALA A 165 19.82 -10.75 16.39
C ALA A 165 20.71 -9.78 15.60
N ARG A 166 21.04 -10.12 14.34
CA ARG A 166 21.87 -9.27 13.48
C ARG A 166 20.97 -8.30 12.72
N ILE A 167 21.36 -7.03 12.66
CA ILE A 167 20.60 -6.00 11.95
C ILE A 167 20.87 -6.10 10.45
N ILE A 168 19.82 -5.95 9.65
CA ILE A 168 19.84 -5.87 8.18
C ILE A 168 19.70 -4.40 7.76
N ASP A 169 20.45 -3.98 6.75
CA ASP A 169 20.34 -2.63 6.17
C ASP A 169 19.22 -2.53 5.12
N SER A 170 19.02 -1.34 4.58
CA SER A 170 18.03 -1.08 3.53
C SER A 170 18.30 -1.80 2.21
N GLN A 171 19.45 -2.46 2.03
CA GLN A 171 19.84 -3.17 0.82
C GLN A 171 19.75 -4.69 1.03
N GLY A 172 19.20 -5.14 2.16
CA GLY A 172 19.08 -6.56 2.50
C GLY A 172 20.40 -7.21 2.90
N ASN A 173 21.43 -6.43 3.24
CA ASN A 173 22.71 -6.95 3.72
C ASN A 173 22.76 -6.98 5.25
N PHE A 174 23.40 -8.01 5.79
CA PHE A 174 23.66 -8.07 7.23
C PHE A 174 24.75 -7.07 7.63
N THR A 175 24.44 -6.23 8.61
CA THR A 175 25.37 -5.26 9.19
C THR A 175 26.18 -5.86 10.35
N ASN A 176 27.19 -5.16 10.84
CA ASN A 176 27.91 -5.55 12.07
C ASN A 176 27.20 -5.06 13.36
N LYS A 177 25.94 -4.62 13.26
CA LYS A 177 25.13 -4.19 14.41
C LYS A 177 24.21 -5.31 14.86
N TYR A 178 23.90 -5.28 16.16
CA TYR A 178 23.24 -6.37 16.84
C TYR A 178 22.22 -5.85 17.87
N ILE A 179 21.16 -6.62 18.10
CA ILE A 179 20.19 -6.40 19.17
C ILE A 179 20.19 -7.64 20.06
N LYS A 180 20.32 -7.44 21.37
CA LYS A 180 20.25 -8.53 22.34
C LYS A 180 18.93 -9.29 22.22
N LYS A 181 18.98 -10.62 22.12
CA LYS A 181 17.80 -11.50 22.14
C LYS A 181 17.00 -11.27 23.43
N ASP A 182 15.72 -11.62 23.42
CA ASP A 182 14.77 -11.36 24.52
C ASP A 182 14.34 -9.89 24.73
N SER A 183 14.98 -8.93 24.04
CA SER A 183 14.62 -7.51 24.09
C SER A 183 13.26 -7.24 23.45
N LYS A 184 12.57 -6.21 23.95
CA LYS A 184 11.39 -5.63 23.28
C LYS A 184 11.86 -4.60 22.28
N ILE A 185 11.32 -4.66 21.07
CA ILE A 185 11.57 -3.70 20.00
C ILE A 185 10.24 -3.24 19.42
N VAL A 186 10.24 -2.09 18.74
CA VAL A 186 9.07 -1.59 18.03
C VAL A 186 9.37 -1.64 16.54
N ILE A 187 8.50 -2.32 15.80
CA ILE A 187 8.56 -2.44 14.34
C ILE A 187 7.43 -1.64 13.70
N ASP A 188 7.64 -1.12 12.50
CA ASP A 188 6.65 -0.29 11.81
C ASP A 188 6.38 -0.70 10.35
N ARG A 189 7.22 -1.55 9.77
CA ARG A 189 7.05 -2.10 8.43
C ARG A 189 7.46 -3.55 8.33
N THR A 190 6.86 -4.24 7.37
CA THR A 190 7.33 -5.54 6.86
C THR A 190 7.81 -5.38 5.43
N SER A 191 8.78 -6.18 5.02
CA SER A 191 9.32 -6.21 3.66
C SER A 191 9.86 -7.61 3.39
N ASP A 192 9.88 -8.00 2.13
CA ASP A 192 10.68 -9.13 1.68
C ASP A 192 11.97 -8.64 1.03
N ARG A 193 12.86 -9.56 0.66
CA ARG A 193 14.15 -9.18 0.09
C ARG A 193 14.06 -8.63 -1.34
N VAL A 194 13.05 -8.97 -2.12
CA VAL A 194 12.88 -8.39 -3.46
C VAL A 194 12.46 -6.94 -3.30
N SER A 195 11.44 -6.66 -2.49
CA SER A 195 11.01 -5.29 -2.19
C SER A 195 12.11 -4.46 -1.52
N LEU A 196 12.99 -5.08 -0.73
CA LEU A 196 14.09 -4.39 -0.07
C LEU A 196 15.32 -4.20 -0.98
N ALA A 197 15.74 -5.22 -1.72
CA ALA A 197 17.05 -5.27 -2.37
C ALA A 197 17.00 -5.47 -3.89
N GLY A 198 15.84 -5.80 -4.46
CA GLY A 198 15.66 -6.04 -5.89
C GLY A 198 16.27 -7.37 -6.35
N SER A 199 16.52 -8.31 -5.43
CA SER A 199 17.16 -9.59 -5.78
C SER A 199 16.75 -10.74 -4.87
N MET A 200 16.45 -11.88 -5.50
CA MET A 200 16.25 -13.16 -4.82
C MET A 200 17.57 -13.87 -4.47
N ASP A 201 18.70 -13.50 -5.08
CA ASP A 201 19.99 -14.18 -4.88
C ASP A 201 20.59 -13.77 -3.53
N ILE A 202 20.54 -14.67 -2.56
CA ILE A 202 21.07 -14.46 -1.21
C ILE A 202 22.39 -15.19 -1.04
N LEU A 203 23.49 -14.45 -0.85
CA LEU A 203 24.73 -15.04 -0.36
C LEU A 203 24.54 -15.50 1.10
N GLY A 204 24.54 -16.82 1.33
CA GLY A 204 24.66 -17.42 2.67
C GLY A 204 23.36 -17.84 3.38
N LEU A 205 22.20 -17.88 2.71
CA LEU A 205 20.95 -18.45 3.24
C LEU A 205 20.24 -19.27 2.15
N SER A 206 19.54 -20.36 2.55
CA SER A 206 18.72 -21.12 1.60
C SER A 206 17.57 -20.27 1.04
N ASN A 207 17.22 -20.49 -0.23
CA ASN A 207 16.32 -19.70 -1.09
C ASN A 207 14.83 -19.61 -0.66
N SER A 208 14.52 -19.54 0.63
CA SER A 208 13.18 -19.26 1.13
C SER A 208 12.99 -17.76 1.36
N TYR A 209 11.94 -17.18 0.78
CA TYR A 209 11.52 -15.78 0.95
C TYR A 209 11.84 -15.23 2.35
N MET A 210 12.77 -14.28 2.40
CA MET A 210 13.24 -13.71 3.67
C MET A 210 12.33 -12.54 4.05
N GLU A 211 11.51 -12.70 5.08
CA GLU A 211 10.70 -11.62 5.64
C GLU A 211 11.52 -10.85 6.70
N VAL A 212 11.49 -9.52 6.62
CA VAL A 212 12.14 -8.62 7.58
C VAL A 212 11.18 -7.55 8.09
N PHE A 213 11.44 -7.06 9.31
CA PHE A 213 10.71 -5.93 9.86
C PHE A 213 11.59 -4.74 10.14
N ARG A 214 11.12 -3.56 9.75
CA ARG A 214 11.80 -2.29 9.99
C ARG A 214 11.60 -1.82 11.43
N LEU A 215 12.66 -1.27 12.02
CA LEU A 215 12.61 -0.67 13.35
C LEU A 215 11.98 0.73 13.31
N LYS A 216 10.98 1.00 14.17
CA LYS A 216 10.07 2.17 14.10
C LYS A 216 10.72 3.57 14.11
N ASN A 217 11.97 3.71 14.53
CA ASN A 217 12.68 5.00 14.52
C ASN A 217 13.99 4.93 13.74
N ASN A 218 14.17 3.87 12.94
CA ASN A 218 15.35 3.68 12.11
C ASN A 218 14.92 3.16 10.75
N LYS A 219 14.70 4.09 9.83
CA LYS A 219 14.10 3.82 8.51
C LYS A 219 14.93 2.88 7.62
N GLN A 220 16.18 2.59 8.00
CA GLN A 220 17.12 1.77 7.22
C GLN A 220 17.59 0.51 7.96
N GLN A 221 17.00 0.20 9.12
CA GLN A 221 17.40 -0.97 9.91
C GLN A 221 16.25 -1.92 10.11
N PHE A 222 16.56 -3.18 9.85
CA PHE A 222 15.60 -4.27 9.84
C PHE A 222 16.09 -5.43 10.70
N VAL A 223 15.15 -6.26 11.13
CA VAL A 223 15.40 -7.53 11.82
C VAL A 223 14.69 -8.65 11.07
N LEU A 224 15.26 -9.85 11.11
CA LEU A 224 14.63 -11.02 10.50
C LEU A 224 13.33 -11.39 11.24
N ARG A 225 12.32 -11.82 10.49
CA ARG A 225 11.12 -12.48 11.03
C ARG A 225 11.45 -13.68 11.92
N ALA A 226 12.50 -14.42 11.57
CA ALA A 226 12.99 -15.59 12.31
C ALA A 226 13.60 -15.22 13.67
N ASP A 227 14.03 -13.97 13.86
CA ASP A 227 14.58 -13.51 15.14
C ASP A 227 13.49 -13.08 16.13
N ILE A 228 12.24 -12.92 15.68
CA ILE A 228 11.11 -12.50 16.51
C ILE A 228 10.41 -13.73 17.11
N LYS A 229 10.17 -13.68 18.43
CA LYS A 229 9.43 -14.72 19.16
C LYS A 229 8.06 -14.92 18.53
N LYS A 230 7.72 -16.14 18.09
CA LYS A 230 6.49 -16.46 17.35
C LYS A 230 5.20 -15.91 17.97
N SER A 231 5.10 -15.97 19.30
CA SER A 231 3.93 -15.48 20.06
C SER A 231 3.84 -13.95 20.17
N SER A 232 4.88 -13.21 19.78
CA SER A 232 4.91 -11.75 19.82
C SER A 232 4.67 -11.08 18.47
N ILE A 233 4.64 -11.84 17.37
CA ILE A 233 4.30 -11.27 16.05
C ILE A 233 2.86 -10.75 16.09
N PRO A 234 2.63 -9.52 15.59
CA PRO A 234 1.30 -8.97 15.49
C PRO A 234 0.39 -9.88 14.66
N ARG A 235 -0.88 -9.96 15.05
CA ARG A 235 -1.88 -10.75 14.31
C ARG A 235 -2.46 -9.97 13.12
N GLN A 236 -2.36 -8.65 13.19
CA GLN A 236 -2.64 -7.74 12.08
C GLN A 236 -1.48 -7.74 11.10
N VAL A 237 -1.79 -7.41 9.85
CA VAL A 237 -0.78 -7.17 8.83
C VAL A 237 0.00 -5.90 9.21
N ILE A 238 1.32 -5.95 9.19
CA ILE A 238 2.13 -4.74 9.35
C ILE A 238 2.19 -4.04 8.00
N LEU A 239 2.12 -2.71 7.97
CA LEU A 239 2.20 -1.97 6.70
C LEU A 239 3.46 -2.37 5.90
N PRO A 240 3.34 -2.56 4.59
CA PRO A 240 4.46 -3.01 3.76
C PRO A 240 5.46 -1.87 3.48
N TYR A 241 6.69 -2.25 3.16
CA TYR A 241 7.76 -1.37 2.74
C TYR A 241 8.46 -1.97 1.51
N SER A 242 8.72 -1.13 0.51
CA SER A 242 9.56 -1.43 -0.63
C SER A 242 10.48 -0.23 -0.88
N ASN A 243 11.72 -0.51 -1.29
CA ASN A 243 12.61 0.48 -1.89
C ASN A 243 12.19 0.84 -3.32
N PHE A 244 11.34 0.01 -3.91
CA PHE A 244 10.78 0.16 -5.23
C PHE A 244 9.33 0.64 -5.14
N THR A 245 8.68 0.75 -6.29
CA THR A 245 7.24 0.97 -6.37
C THR A 245 6.57 -0.38 -6.47
N SER A 246 5.67 -0.68 -5.56
CA SER A 246 4.85 -1.89 -5.66
C SER A 246 3.55 -1.56 -6.38
N VAL A 247 3.19 -2.40 -7.35
CA VAL A 247 2.00 -2.26 -8.19
C VAL A 247 1.22 -3.57 -8.25
N ARG A 248 -0.08 -3.47 -8.47
CA ARG A 248 -0.96 -4.61 -8.72
C ARG A 248 -1.51 -4.58 -10.13
N ILE A 249 -1.46 -5.72 -10.80
CA ILE A 249 -2.04 -5.91 -12.12
C ILE A 249 -3.57 -5.94 -11.99
N ILE A 250 -4.27 -4.97 -12.59
CA ILE A 250 -5.75 -4.86 -12.49
C ILE A 250 -6.49 -5.56 -13.64
N ARG A 251 -5.75 -6.10 -14.61
CA ARG A 251 -6.26 -6.91 -15.71
C ARG A 251 -5.12 -7.72 -16.29
N LYS A 252 -5.38 -8.92 -16.83
CA LYS A 252 -4.35 -9.72 -17.51
C LYS A 252 -3.62 -8.87 -18.55
N SER A 253 -2.31 -8.70 -18.39
CA SER A 253 -1.51 -7.73 -19.17
C SER A 253 -0.32 -8.42 -19.86
N PRO A 254 -0.07 -8.15 -21.16
CA PRO A 254 1.15 -8.61 -21.84
C PRO A 254 2.41 -7.94 -21.31
N ILE A 255 3.53 -8.66 -21.41
CA ILE A 255 4.86 -8.08 -21.19
C ILE A 255 5.37 -7.52 -22.52
N TYR A 256 6.06 -6.38 -22.44
CA TYR A 256 6.64 -5.69 -23.59
C TYR A 256 8.15 -5.58 -23.43
N ASN A 257 8.87 -5.59 -24.56
CA ASN A 257 10.26 -5.19 -24.61
C ASN A 257 10.40 -3.65 -24.70
N ILE A 258 11.65 -3.15 -24.70
CA ILE A 258 11.94 -1.71 -24.78
C ILE A 258 11.48 -1.06 -26.10
N HIS A 259 11.15 -1.86 -27.11
CA HIS A 259 10.65 -1.41 -28.40
C HIS A 259 9.11 -1.45 -28.50
N GLY A 260 8.42 -1.68 -27.39
CA GLY A 260 6.95 -1.70 -27.35
C GLY A 260 6.35 -2.89 -28.11
N ILE A 261 7.14 -3.94 -28.35
CA ILE A 261 6.69 -5.20 -28.94
C ILE A 261 6.37 -6.16 -27.79
N GLN A 262 5.25 -6.86 -27.91
CA GLN A 262 4.86 -7.89 -26.94
C GLN A 262 5.84 -9.07 -27.02
N ASP A 263 6.29 -9.54 -25.86
CA ASP A 263 7.16 -10.71 -25.77
C ASP A 263 6.31 -11.98 -25.78
N SER A 264 5.92 -12.43 -26.99
CA SER A 264 5.11 -13.63 -27.20
C SER A 264 5.88 -14.94 -27.01
N ASP A 265 7.21 -14.88 -27.10
CA ASP A 265 8.07 -16.07 -27.14
C ASP A 265 8.60 -16.42 -25.74
N SER A 266 8.44 -15.52 -24.77
CA SER A 266 8.63 -15.80 -23.35
C SER A 266 7.74 -16.95 -22.87
N ALA A 267 8.27 -17.79 -21.96
CA ALA A 267 7.50 -18.79 -21.25
C ALA A 267 6.34 -18.18 -20.42
N PHE A 268 6.41 -16.89 -20.12
CA PHE A 268 5.41 -16.14 -19.36
C PHE A 268 5.06 -14.83 -20.09
N PRO A 269 4.32 -14.86 -21.21
CA PRO A 269 4.10 -13.69 -22.07
C PRO A 269 3.12 -12.66 -21.48
N THR A 270 2.41 -13.03 -20.40
CA THR A 270 1.43 -12.18 -19.73
C THR A 270 1.52 -12.35 -18.22
N ILE A 271 1.23 -11.29 -17.47
CA ILE A 271 0.92 -11.40 -16.04
C ILE A 271 -0.59 -11.47 -15.82
N ALA A 272 -1.00 -12.35 -14.90
CA ALA A 272 -2.38 -12.49 -14.47
C ALA A 272 -2.89 -11.28 -13.66
N GLU A 273 -4.19 -11.02 -13.76
CA GLU A 273 -4.89 -10.08 -12.89
C GLU A 273 -4.73 -10.45 -11.41
N GLY A 274 -4.60 -9.44 -10.57
CA GLY A 274 -4.41 -9.55 -9.13
C GLY A 274 -2.97 -9.81 -8.70
N HIS A 275 -2.04 -10.08 -9.62
CA HIS A 275 -0.62 -10.24 -9.29
C HIS A 275 -0.02 -8.93 -8.79
N GLU A 276 0.80 -9.00 -7.74
CA GLU A 276 1.52 -7.87 -7.16
C GLU A 276 3.01 -8.00 -7.49
N THR A 277 3.65 -6.91 -7.90
CA THR A 277 5.07 -6.91 -8.27
C THR A 277 5.73 -5.55 -8.00
N ASP A 278 7.05 -5.54 -7.90
CA ASP A 278 7.84 -4.32 -7.73
C ASP A 278 8.41 -3.83 -9.08
N VAL A 279 8.39 -2.51 -9.26
CA VAL A 279 8.85 -1.82 -10.47
C VAL A 279 9.84 -0.71 -10.11
N LYS A 280 10.89 -0.56 -10.93
CA LYS A 280 12.05 0.31 -10.67
C LYS A 280 12.05 1.60 -11.47
N SER A 281 11.40 1.62 -12.64
CA SER A 281 11.36 2.81 -13.48
C SER A 281 10.01 2.96 -14.19
N LEU A 282 9.72 4.17 -14.64
CA LEU A 282 8.52 4.53 -15.39
C LEU A 282 8.98 5.30 -16.63
N ARG A 283 8.52 4.91 -17.82
CA ARG A 283 8.92 5.54 -19.08
C ARG A 283 7.89 5.42 -20.19
N TYR A 284 7.91 6.38 -21.10
CA TYR A 284 7.23 6.26 -22.38
C TYR A 284 8.02 5.34 -23.31
N ILE A 285 7.30 4.45 -23.99
CA ILE A 285 7.81 3.57 -25.04
C ILE A 285 6.87 3.71 -26.25
N TRP A 286 7.44 3.78 -27.45
CA TRP A 286 6.67 3.76 -28.68
C TRP A 286 6.09 2.36 -28.90
N VAL A 287 4.77 2.25 -29.10
CA VAL A 287 4.09 0.98 -29.37
C VAL A 287 3.71 0.93 -30.86
N PRO A 288 4.44 0.17 -31.70
CA PRO A 288 4.22 0.17 -33.15
C PRO A 288 2.79 -0.24 -33.54
N SER A 289 2.23 -1.26 -32.87
CA SER A 289 0.87 -1.75 -33.15
C SER A 289 -0.22 -0.74 -32.83
N LEU A 290 0.06 0.28 -32.02
CA LEU A 290 -0.87 1.35 -31.68
C LEU A 290 -0.52 2.69 -32.35
N ASN A 291 0.64 2.77 -33.02
CA ASN A 291 1.18 3.98 -33.61
C ASN A 291 1.18 5.18 -32.63
N LYS A 292 1.55 4.93 -31.37
CA LYS A 292 1.65 5.97 -30.32
C LYS A 292 2.63 5.60 -29.21
N ALA A 293 3.06 6.62 -28.47
CA ALA A 293 3.76 6.45 -27.20
C ALA A 293 2.78 6.04 -26.10
N GLU A 294 3.15 5.04 -25.31
CA GLU A 294 2.42 4.61 -24.12
C GLU A 294 3.35 4.59 -22.92
N LEU A 295 2.78 4.71 -21.72
CA LEU A 295 3.52 4.74 -20.47
C LEU A 295 3.68 3.32 -19.91
N PHE A 296 4.91 2.96 -19.51
CA PHE A 296 5.25 1.64 -19.02
C PHE A 296 6.06 1.68 -17.73
N TYR A 297 5.80 0.73 -16.84
CA TYR A 297 6.68 0.40 -15.73
C TYR A 297 7.72 -0.63 -16.14
N GLU A 298 8.95 -0.45 -15.69
CA GLU A 298 10.02 -1.44 -15.77
C GLU A 298 10.09 -2.23 -14.46
N GLY A 299 10.08 -3.57 -14.50
CA GLY A 299 10.17 -4.35 -13.28
C GLY A 299 11.55 -4.44 -12.65
N THR A 300 11.61 -4.94 -11.43
CA THR A 300 12.86 -5.11 -10.65
C THR A 300 13.61 -6.42 -10.93
N GLU A 301 13.18 -7.21 -11.93
CA GLU A 301 13.56 -8.61 -12.26
C GLU A 301 12.71 -9.69 -11.56
N PHE A 302 12.28 -10.71 -12.32
CA PHE A 302 11.84 -12.00 -11.78
C PHE A 302 12.25 -13.16 -12.69
N TYR A 303 12.95 -14.13 -12.08
CA TYR A 303 13.52 -15.36 -12.64
C TYR A 303 14.78 -15.18 -13.50
N LYS A 304 15.78 -16.04 -13.22
CA LYS A 304 17.12 -16.08 -13.84
C LYS A 304 17.12 -16.18 -15.38
N ASP A 305 15.95 -16.38 -15.98
CA ASP A 305 15.79 -16.73 -17.39
C ASP A 305 14.58 -16.03 -18.05
N ALA A 306 13.93 -15.06 -17.38
CA ALA A 306 12.81 -14.30 -17.95
C ALA A 306 13.00 -12.80 -17.68
N GLU A 307 13.38 -12.04 -18.72
CA GLU A 307 13.39 -10.59 -18.62
C GLU A 307 11.95 -10.06 -18.60
N PHE A 308 11.36 -9.96 -17.41
CA PHE A 308 10.23 -9.06 -17.21
C PHE A 308 10.71 -7.63 -17.47
N LYS A 309 10.52 -7.13 -18.70
CA LYS A 309 11.01 -5.81 -19.08
C LYS A 309 9.98 -4.74 -18.74
N TYR A 310 8.84 -4.73 -19.41
CA TYR A 310 7.88 -3.62 -19.28
C TYR A 310 6.42 -4.05 -19.25
N ILE A 311 5.61 -3.36 -18.42
CA ILE A 311 4.14 -3.46 -18.42
C ILE A 311 3.50 -2.10 -18.58
N LYS A 312 2.35 -2.05 -19.23
CA LYS A 312 1.62 -0.79 -19.40
C LYS A 312 1.18 -0.25 -18.05
N ALA A 313 1.42 1.04 -17.83
CA ALA A 313 0.98 1.73 -16.61
C ALA A 313 -0.56 1.77 -16.49
N SER A 314 -1.29 1.69 -17.61
CA SER A 314 -2.76 1.61 -17.63
C SER A 314 -3.33 0.30 -17.10
N ASP A 315 -2.51 -0.75 -17.03
CA ASP A 315 -2.93 -2.10 -16.64
C ASP A 315 -2.61 -2.40 -15.16
N VAL A 316 -2.14 -1.38 -14.42
CA VAL A 316 -1.78 -1.52 -13.02
C VAL A 316 -2.36 -0.41 -12.15
N GLU A 317 -2.45 -0.70 -10.86
CA GLU A 317 -2.67 0.28 -9.80
C GLU A 317 -1.48 0.32 -8.86
N TYR A 318 -1.23 1.51 -8.29
CA TYR A 318 -0.20 1.71 -7.27
C TYR A 318 -0.64 1.11 -5.93
N LEU A 319 0.26 0.40 -5.26
CA LEU A 319 0.02 -0.16 -3.93
C LEU A 319 0.74 0.65 -2.84
N PHE A 320 2.07 0.66 -2.87
CA PHE A 320 2.93 1.30 -1.89
C PHE A 320 4.35 1.51 -2.43
N GLY A 321 5.18 2.19 -1.66
CA GLY A 321 6.58 2.44 -2.00
C GLY A 321 6.81 3.83 -2.57
N LYS A 322 7.82 3.97 -3.44
CA LYS A 322 8.12 5.26 -4.07
C LYS A 322 7.08 5.56 -5.15
N HIS A 323 6.70 6.82 -5.34
CA HIS A 323 5.99 7.22 -6.57
C HIS A 323 7.02 7.52 -7.66
N LEU A 324 6.94 6.81 -8.79
CA LEU A 324 7.84 7.03 -9.92
C LEU A 324 7.36 8.21 -10.78
N THR A 325 8.32 8.95 -11.31
CA THR A 325 8.11 9.95 -12.36
C THR A 325 8.68 9.40 -13.66
N PRO A 326 8.02 9.62 -14.81
CA PRO A 326 8.55 9.19 -16.10
C PRO A 326 9.97 9.73 -16.34
N VAL A 327 10.89 8.90 -16.80
CA VAL A 327 12.29 9.31 -17.10
C VAL A 327 12.44 10.00 -18.46
N ASN A 328 11.40 9.97 -19.27
CA ASN A 328 11.27 10.64 -20.57
C ASN A 328 9.81 11.09 -20.76
N THR A 329 9.55 11.75 -21.88
CA THR A 329 8.22 12.23 -22.29
C THR A 329 7.72 11.48 -23.52
N ALA A 330 6.42 11.57 -23.80
CA ALA A 330 5.82 10.95 -24.98
C ALA A 330 6.42 11.45 -26.31
N THR A 331 6.92 12.70 -26.34
CA THR A 331 7.56 13.29 -27.53
C THR A 331 8.98 12.79 -27.77
N ASP A 332 9.63 12.21 -26.76
CA ASP A 332 11.00 11.70 -26.87
C ASP A 332 11.10 10.35 -27.59
N VAL A 333 9.95 9.67 -27.77
CA VAL A 333 9.89 8.35 -28.42
C VAL A 333 9.16 8.43 -29.75
N THR A 334 9.83 7.95 -30.80
CA THR A 334 9.34 7.97 -32.18
C THR A 334 9.44 6.58 -32.80
N PRO A 335 8.74 6.30 -33.91
CA PRO A 335 8.88 5.05 -34.65
C PRO A 335 10.33 4.70 -35.07
N ILE A 336 11.22 5.69 -35.12
CA ILE A 336 12.58 5.55 -35.65
C ILE A 336 13.54 5.04 -34.56
N ASN A 337 13.28 5.35 -33.28
CA ASN A 337 14.11 4.93 -32.15
C ASN A 337 13.95 3.44 -31.77
N THR A 338 13.07 2.70 -32.43
CA THR A 338 12.86 1.25 -32.23
C THR A 338 13.66 0.35 -33.17
N ALA A 339 14.40 0.92 -34.14
CA ALA A 339 15.07 0.14 -35.19
C ALA A 339 16.57 -0.12 -34.97
N ILE A 340 17.18 0.42 -33.90
CA ILE A 340 18.66 0.48 -33.80
C ILE A 340 19.30 -0.78 -33.18
N ASP A 341 18.58 -1.65 -32.46
CA ASP A 341 19.18 -2.81 -31.78
C ASP A 341 18.84 -4.20 -32.36
N VAL A 342 18.27 -4.30 -33.58
CA VAL A 342 17.98 -5.60 -34.23
C VAL A 342 19.19 -6.17 -35.00
N LYS A 343 20.40 -5.62 -34.81
CA LYS A 343 21.63 -6.17 -35.41
C LYS A 343 22.82 -6.09 -34.46
N GLN A 344 22.96 -7.07 -33.57
CA GLN A 344 24.26 -7.68 -33.27
C GLN A 344 24.12 -9.19 -33.13
#